data_AF-A0A3R9TA72-F1
#
_entry.id   AF-A0A3R9TA72-F1
#
_cell.length_a   1.000
_cell.length_b   1.000
_cell.length_c   1.000
_cell.angle_alpha   90.00
_cell.angle_beta   90.00
_cell.angle_gamma   90.00
#
_symmetry.space_group_name_H-M   'P 1'
#
loop_
_entity.id
_entity.type
_entity.pdbx_description
1 polymer ?
#
loop_
_entity_poly.entity_id
_entity_poly.type
_entity_poly.pdbx_seq_one_letter_code
_entity_poly.pdbx_strand_id
1 'polypeptide(L)'
;NGISHVAYNDLEAAKAVINEQTCAVIVEPIQGEGGVIPAEIEFLKGLRALCDEFGALLIFDEVQTGVGRTGALYAYMNYGVIPDVLTTAKALGGGFPVGAMLTTDKFAPHFSVGTHGTT
;
A
#
# COMPACT_ATOMS: atom_id res chain seq x y z
N ASN A 1 5.64 19.32 -8.50
CA ASN A 1 6.16 18.06 -7.94
C ASN A 1 5.01 17.08 -7.83
N GLY A 2 5.18 15.84 -8.28
CA GLY A 2 4.12 14.82 -8.32
C GLY A 2 4.08 13.89 -7.11
N ILE A 3 4.80 14.23 -6.03
CA ILE A 3 4.87 13.46 -4.79
C ILE A 3 4.77 14.45 -3.62
N SER A 4 3.91 14.12 -2.66
CA SER A 4 3.76 14.82 -1.38
C SER A 4 4.03 13.83 -0.26
N HIS A 5 4.80 14.24 0.75
CA HIS A 5 5.08 13.43 1.93
C HIS A 5 4.36 14.02 3.14
N VAL A 6 3.80 13.15 3.97
CA VAL A 6 3.17 13.49 5.26
C VAL A 6 3.80 12.65 6.36
N ALA A 7 3.67 13.09 7.61
CA ALA A 7 4.11 12.31 8.75
C ALA A 7 3.29 11.00 8.85
N TYR A 8 3.95 9.89 9.17
CA TYR A 8 3.29 8.61 9.37
C TYR A 8 2.37 8.68 10.60
N ASN A 9 1.22 7.99 10.55
CA ASN A 9 0.14 8.09 11.55
C ASN A 9 -0.49 9.48 11.72
N ASP A 10 -0.15 10.47 10.88
CA ASP A 10 -0.81 11.78 10.89
C ASP A 10 -1.92 11.83 9.83
N LEU A 11 -3.12 11.41 10.24
CA LEU A 11 -4.29 11.39 9.36
C LEU A 11 -4.73 12.80 8.95
N GLU A 12 -4.55 13.80 9.80
CA GLU A 12 -4.94 15.19 9.49
C GLU A 12 -4.00 15.79 8.43
N ALA A 13 -2.70 15.52 8.53
CA ALA A 13 -1.76 15.87 7.47
C ALA A 13 -2.11 15.18 6.15
N ALA A 14 -2.52 13.91 6.17
CA ALA A 14 -2.97 13.20 4.97
C ALA A 14 -4.22 13.84 4.36
N LYS A 15 -5.25 14.18 5.16
CA LYS A 15 -6.45 14.89 4.71
C LYS A 15 -6.15 16.23 4.05
N ALA A 16 -5.13 16.95 4.54
CA ALA A 16 -4.77 18.25 4.00
C ALA A 16 -4.17 18.20 2.58
N VAL A 17 -3.69 17.03 2.14
CA VAL A 17 -3.00 16.88 0.85
C VAL A 17 -3.70 15.94 -0.13
N ILE A 18 -4.52 15.01 0.34
CA ILE A 18 -5.31 14.11 -0.51
C ILE A 18 -6.55 14.87 -1.02
N ASN A 19 -6.69 14.94 -2.34
CA ASN A 19 -7.74 15.67 -3.05
C ASN A 19 -8.01 15.05 -4.43
N GLU A 20 -8.85 15.67 -5.26
CA GLU A 20 -9.28 15.17 -6.57
C GLU A 20 -8.15 15.01 -7.60
N GLN A 21 -6.98 15.58 -7.35
CA GLN A 21 -5.79 15.42 -8.21
C GLN A 21 -4.88 14.27 -7.76
N THR A 22 -5.21 13.62 -6.64
CA THR A 22 -4.40 12.54 -6.06
C THR A 22 -4.67 11.23 -6.80
N CYS A 23 -3.64 10.61 -7.36
CA CYS A 23 -3.79 9.31 -8.03
C CYS A 23 -3.64 8.11 -7.09
N ALA A 24 -2.83 8.22 -6.04
CA ALA A 24 -2.59 7.14 -5.10
C ALA A 24 -2.05 7.63 -3.76
N VAL A 25 -2.28 6.83 -2.72
CA VAL A 25 -1.62 6.89 -1.42
C VAL A 25 -0.82 5.61 -1.24
N ILE A 26 0.49 5.72 -1.03
CA ILE A 26 1.39 4.60 -0.78
C ILE A 26 1.77 4.59 0.69
N VAL A 27 1.58 3.45 1.37
CA VAL A 27 1.83 3.32 2.80
C VAL A 27 2.29 1.91 3.15
N GLU A 28 3.28 1.79 4.05
CA GLU A 28 3.61 0.52 4.71
C GLU A 28 2.64 0.30 5.88
N PRO A 29 1.98 -0.87 6.03
CA PRO A 29 1.15 -1.15 7.20
C PRO A 29 1.92 -1.08 8.54
N ILE A 30 3.22 -1.34 8.50
CA ILE A 30 4.17 -1.11 9.58
C ILE A 30 5.45 -0.60 8.92
N GLN A 31 5.89 0.61 9.27
CA GLN A 31 7.15 1.15 8.74
C GLN A 31 8.32 0.37 9.30
N GLY A 32 8.98 -0.40 8.43
CA GLY A 32 10.08 -1.27 8.80
C GLY A 32 11.34 -0.49 9.16
N GLU A 33 11.93 0.12 8.14
CA GLU A 33 13.17 0.90 8.25
C GLU A 33 12.99 2.20 9.04
N GLY A 34 11.74 2.67 9.18
CA GLY A 34 11.37 3.82 10.02
C GLY A 34 11.45 3.56 11.53
N GLY A 35 11.82 2.35 11.96
CA GLY A 35 11.95 1.99 13.38
C GLY A 35 10.88 1.03 13.87
N VAL A 36 10.32 0.19 12.99
CA VAL A 36 9.27 -0.79 13.31
C VAL A 36 8.05 -0.09 13.94
N ILE A 37 7.47 0.86 13.21
CA ILE A 37 6.35 1.68 13.67
C ILE A 37 5.05 1.14 13.05
N PRO A 38 4.15 0.50 13.82
CA PRO A 38 2.87 0.05 13.29
C PRO A 38 1.95 1.22 12.95
N ALA A 39 1.17 1.08 11.90
CA ALA A 39 0.10 2.01 11.63
C ALA A 39 -0.96 1.92 12.74
N GLU A 40 -1.51 3.06 13.13
CA GLU A 40 -2.75 3.10 13.89
C GLU A 40 -3.92 2.60 13.01
N ILE A 41 -4.83 1.82 13.58
CA ILE A 41 -5.97 1.27 12.83
C ILE A 41 -6.84 2.38 12.22
N GLU A 42 -7.04 3.48 12.95
CA GLU A 42 -7.83 4.62 12.50
C GLU A 42 -7.11 5.41 11.39
N PHE A 43 -5.77 5.41 11.39
CA PHE A 43 -4.99 5.98 10.29
C PHE A 43 -5.22 5.20 8.99
N LEU A 44 -5.07 3.86 8.98
CA LEU A 44 -5.28 3.08 7.75
C LEU A 44 -6.73 3.10 7.26
N LYS A 45 -7.71 3.04 8.17
CA LYS A 45 -9.13 3.20 7.81
C LYS A 45 -9.41 4.59 7.23
N GLY A 46 -8.82 5.63 7.81
CA GLY A 46 -8.92 6.99 7.32
C GLY A 46 -8.34 7.14 5.91
N LEU A 47 -7.14 6.59 5.66
CA LEU A 47 -6.54 6.58 4.33
C LEU A 47 -7.43 5.85 3.31
N ARG A 48 -8.01 4.70 3.69
CA ARG A 48 -8.96 3.96 2.83
C ARG A 48 -10.17 4.82 2.47
N ALA A 49 -10.80 5.44 3.47
CA ALA A 49 -11.97 6.30 3.24
C ALA A 49 -11.64 7.49 2.33
N LEU A 50 -10.48 8.14 2.53
CA LEU A 50 -10.04 9.26 1.68
C LEU A 50 -9.74 8.80 0.26
N CYS A 51 -9.11 7.64 0.08
CA CYS A 51 -8.87 7.08 -1.24
C CYS A 51 -10.20 6.78 -1.97
N ASP A 52 -11.20 6.26 -1.25
CA ASP A 52 -12.52 6.01 -1.81
C ASP A 52 -13.26 7.31 -2.17
N GLU A 53 -13.16 8.33 -1.32
CA GLU A 53 -13.77 9.65 -1.52
C GLU A 53 -13.23 10.36 -2.76
N PHE A 54 -11.90 10.41 -2.91
CA PHE A 54 -11.24 11.16 -3.99
C PHE A 54 -10.93 10.31 -5.23
N GLY A 55 -11.28 9.02 -5.22
CA GLY A 55 -10.99 8.10 -6.32
C GLY A 55 -9.50 7.78 -6.50
N ALA A 56 -8.70 7.96 -5.44
CA ALA A 56 -7.29 7.59 -5.42
C ALA A 56 -7.13 6.09 -5.09
N LEU A 57 -6.00 5.49 -5.51
CA LEU A 57 -5.67 4.12 -5.14
C LEU A 57 -4.99 4.07 -3.77
N LEU A 58 -5.44 3.18 -2.88
CA LEU A 58 -4.68 2.82 -1.69
C LEU A 58 -3.70 1.69 -2.03
N ILE A 59 -2.41 1.94 -1.83
CA ILE A 59 -1.34 0.99 -2.11
C ILE A 59 -0.65 0.62 -0.81
N PHE A 60 -0.70 -0.66 -0.45
CA PHE A 60 0.11 -1.18 0.66
C PHE A 60 1.42 -1.74 0.15
N ASP A 61 2.52 -1.22 0.67
CA ASP A 61 3.81 -1.87 0.55
C ASP A 61 3.94 -2.94 1.63
N GLU A 62 3.77 -4.19 1.22
CA GLU A 62 3.88 -5.36 2.08
C GLU A 62 5.12 -6.21 1.74
N VAL A 63 6.15 -5.58 1.17
CA VAL A 63 7.43 -6.23 0.91
C VAL A 63 8.06 -6.75 2.21
N GLN A 64 8.00 -5.99 3.31
CA GLN A 64 8.52 -6.43 4.61
C GLN A 64 7.45 -7.04 5.52
N THR A 65 6.24 -6.49 5.54
CA THR A 65 5.16 -6.88 6.47
C THR A 65 4.35 -8.08 6.01
N GLY A 66 4.44 -8.43 4.73
CA GLY A 66 3.73 -9.55 4.13
C GLY A 66 4.38 -10.91 4.34
N VAL A 67 3.79 -11.92 3.70
CA VAL A 67 4.21 -13.32 3.68
C VAL A 67 4.48 -13.87 5.09
N GLY A 68 3.48 -13.74 5.97
CA GLY A 68 3.51 -14.34 7.31
C GLY A 68 4.27 -13.54 8.38
N ARG A 69 4.96 -12.45 8.01
CA ARG A 69 5.82 -11.70 8.96
C ARG A 69 5.08 -11.23 10.22
N THR A 70 3.82 -10.85 10.07
CA THR A 70 2.99 -10.27 11.13
C THR A 70 1.99 -11.27 11.75
N GLY A 71 2.14 -12.56 11.46
CA GLY A 71 1.26 -13.63 11.95
C GLY A 71 0.03 -13.92 11.06
N ALA A 72 -0.31 -13.01 10.15
CA ALA A 72 -1.23 -13.27 9.03
C ALA A 72 -0.44 -13.34 7.72
N LEU A 73 -1.05 -13.87 6.64
CA LEU A 73 -0.40 -13.95 5.33
C LEU A 73 0.05 -12.55 4.85
N TYR A 74 -0.79 -11.54 5.06
CA TYR A 74 -0.45 -10.12 4.82
C TYR A 74 -0.98 -9.27 5.98
N ALA A 75 -0.29 -8.19 6.32
CA ALA A 75 -0.65 -7.35 7.46
C ALA A 75 -2.03 -6.68 7.28
N TYR A 76 -2.44 -6.39 6.04
CA TYR A 76 -3.78 -5.86 5.76
C TYR A 76 -4.90 -6.72 6.37
N MET A 77 -4.70 -8.04 6.48
CA MET A 77 -5.68 -8.97 7.05
C MET A 77 -5.86 -8.74 8.56
N ASN A 78 -4.79 -8.39 9.28
CA ASN A 78 -4.86 -8.05 10.70
C ASN A 78 -5.60 -6.72 10.91
N TYR A 79 -5.39 -5.76 10.01
CA TYR A 79 -6.04 -4.45 10.06
C TYR A 79 -7.48 -4.47 9.54
N GLY A 80 -7.87 -5.46 8.74
CA GLY A 80 -9.18 -5.50 8.08
C GLY A 80 -9.39 -4.37 7.06
N VAL A 81 -8.31 -3.78 6.53
CA VAL A 81 -8.33 -2.72 5.52
C VAL A 81 -7.79 -3.30 4.23
N ILE A 82 -8.60 -3.36 3.18
CA ILE A 82 -8.21 -3.95 1.89
C ILE A 82 -7.64 -2.83 0.99
N PRO A 83 -6.36 -2.92 0.55
CA PRO A 83 -5.79 -1.98 -0.40
C PRO A 83 -6.25 -2.29 -1.83
N ASP A 84 -6.15 -1.30 -2.73
CA ASP A 84 -6.39 -1.49 -4.17
C ASP A 84 -5.22 -2.21 -4.85
N VAL A 85 -4.00 -1.96 -4.35
CA VAL A 85 -2.76 -2.59 -4.81
C VAL A 85 -1.93 -3.02 -3.61
N LEU A 86 -1.33 -4.21 -3.68
CA LEU A 86 -0.37 -4.70 -2.70
C LEU A 86 0.92 -5.10 -3.40
N THR A 87 2.06 -4.64 -2.90
CA THR A 87 3.38 -5.14 -3.33
C THR A 87 3.94 -6.14 -2.33
N THR A 88 4.64 -7.16 -2.82
CA THR A 88 5.20 -8.22 -1.98
C THR A 88 6.49 -8.77 -2.59
N ALA A 89 7.47 -9.11 -1.74
CA ALA A 89 8.75 -9.68 -2.13
C ALA A 89 9.40 -10.36 -0.90
N LYS A 90 10.72 -10.23 -0.71
CA LYS A 90 11.49 -10.72 0.46
C LYS A 90 11.13 -12.16 0.84
N ALA A 91 10.30 -12.33 1.87
CA ALA A 91 9.89 -13.64 2.38
C ALA A 91 9.15 -14.48 1.32
N LEU A 92 8.55 -13.84 0.29
CA LEU A 92 7.97 -14.51 -0.87
C LEU A 92 8.95 -15.50 -1.53
N GLY A 93 10.21 -15.09 -1.66
CA GLY A 93 11.24 -15.91 -2.31
C GLY A 93 12.05 -16.79 -1.39
N GLY A 94 11.88 -16.67 -0.07
CA GLY A 94 12.71 -17.40 0.90
C GLY A 94 14.22 -17.20 0.70
N GLY A 95 14.65 -16.05 0.17
CA GLY A 95 16.05 -15.76 -0.19
C GLY A 95 16.33 -15.73 -1.69
N PHE A 96 15.41 -16.24 -2.53
CA PHE A 96 15.47 -16.06 -3.98
C PHE A 96 14.90 -14.68 -4.40
N PRO A 97 15.50 -13.97 -5.37
CA PRO A 97 14.97 -12.70 -5.86
C PRO A 97 13.64 -12.87 -6.59
N VAL A 98 12.54 -12.48 -5.94
CA VAL A 98 11.20 -12.46 -6.54
C VAL A 98 10.36 -11.38 -5.87
N GLY A 99 9.52 -10.72 -6.68
CA GLY A 99 8.51 -9.79 -6.22
C GLY A 99 7.23 -9.95 -7.03
N ALA A 100 6.11 -9.52 -6.47
CA ALA A 100 4.82 -9.50 -7.12
C ALA A 100 4.05 -8.22 -6.74
N MET A 101 3.14 -7.84 -7.63
CA MET A 101 2.13 -6.81 -7.40
C MET A 101 0.76 -7.48 -7.56
N LEU A 102 -0.09 -7.35 -6.56
CA LEU A 102 -1.46 -7.86 -6.56
C LEU A 102 -2.41 -6.67 -6.71
N THR A 103 -3.45 -6.81 -7.53
CA THR A 103 -4.54 -5.85 -7.66
C THR A 103 -5.80 -6.57 -8.14
N THR A 104 -6.90 -5.84 -8.29
CA THR A 104 -8.20 -6.39 -8.73
C THR A 104 -8.36 -6.30 -10.25
N ASP A 105 -9.30 -7.07 -10.80
CA ASP A 105 -9.68 -7.01 -12.23
C ASP A 105 -10.23 -5.64 -12.66
N LYS A 106 -10.62 -4.79 -11.70
CA LYS A 106 -10.98 -3.40 -11.98
C LYS A 106 -9.78 -2.61 -12.48
N PHE A 107 -8.58 -2.86 -11.94
CA PHE A 107 -7.38 -2.08 -12.24
C PHE A 107 -6.39 -2.80 -13.15
N ALA A 108 -6.34 -4.14 -13.11
CA ALA A 108 -5.44 -4.94 -13.93
C ALA A 108 -5.48 -4.63 -15.45
N PRO A 109 -6.65 -4.34 -16.07
CA PRO A 109 -6.71 -4.02 -17.50
C PRO A 109 -5.92 -2.78 -17.92
N HIS A 110 -5.58 -1.89 -16.99
CA HIS A 110 -4.73 -0.73 -17.28
C HIS A 110 -3.26 -1.13 -17.59
N PHE A 111 -2.83 -2.33 -17.21
CA PHE A 111 -1.57 -2.94 -17.63
C PHE A 111 -1.76 -3.73 -18.93
N SER A 112 -2.12 -3.01 -19.99
CA SER A 112 -2.26 -3.59 -21.32
C SER A 112 -0.92 -4.01 -21.93
N VAL A 113 -0.96 -4.78 -23.02
CA VAL A 113 0.24 -5.22 -23.74
C VAL A 113 1.11 -4.03 -24.11
N GLY A 114 2.39 -4.06 -23.69
CA GLY A 114 3.36 -2.99 -23.93
C GLY A 114 3.41 -1.90 -22.86
N THR A 115 2.53 -1.90 -21.86
CA THR A 115 2.56 -0.92 -20.76
C THR A 115 3.69 -1.20 -19.75
N HIS A 116 3.96 -2.47 -19.44
CA HIS A 116 4.99 -2.89 -18.50
C HIS A 116 5.53 -4.28 -18.86
N GLY A 117 6.73 -4.61 -18.40
CA GLY A 117 7.35 -5.91 -18.62
C GLY A 117 8.74 -6.00 -17.98
N THR A 118 9.19 -7.23 -17.76
CA THR A 118 10.54 -7.56 -17.28
C THR A 118 11.02 -8.82 -18.00
N THR A 119 12.32 -8.94 -18.27
CA THR A 119 12.93 -10.05 -19.02
C THR A 119 13.23 -11.25 -18.13
#